data_AF-A0AAE9AXL6-F1
#
_entry.id   AF-A0AAE9AXL6-F1
#
_cell.length_a   1.000
_cell.length_b   1.000
_cell.length_c   1.000
_cell.angle_alpha   90.00
_cell.angle_beta   90.00
_cell.angle_gamma   90.00
#
_symmetry.space_group_name_H-M   'P 1'
#
loop_
_entity.id
_entity.type
_entity.pdbx_description
1 polymer ?
#
loop_
_entity_poly.entity_id
_entity_poly.type
_entity_poly.pdbx_seq_one_letter_code
_entity_poly.pdbx_strand_id
1 'polypeptide(L)' 'MAVQDQSAPVIERDLFIGNEWRPSADGRSQSLVNPATEEEFGRVAPASSADVDAAVQAARQRQPSPPSKPATPWARPS' A
#
# COMPACT_ATOMS: atom_id res chain seq x y z
N MET A 1 -23.44 33.41 -4.72
CA MET A 1 -22.30 32.62 -4.22
C MET A 1 -22.39 31.26 -4.88
N ALA A 2 -21.53 30.97 -5.85
CA ALA A 2 -21.44 29.64 -6.43
C ALA A 2 -20.58 28.81 -5.47
N VAL A 3 -21.20 27.88 -4.75
CA VAL A 3 -20.45 26.83 -4.04
C VAL A 3 -19.93 25.91 -5.14
N GLN A 4 -18.63 26.00 -5.42
CA GLN A 4 -17.99 25.09 -6.35
C GLN A 4 -18.06 23.68 -5.75
N ASP A 5 -18.46 22.70 -6.55
CA ASP A 5 -18.32 21.29 -6.21
C ASP A 5 -16.82 20.97 -6.10
N GLN A 6 -16.30 20.98 -4.87
CA GLN A 6 -14.89 20.74 -4.54
C GLN A 6 -14.58 19.24 -4.37
N SER A 7 -15.45 18.39 -4.90
CA SER A 7 -15.31 16.93 -4.83
C SER A 7 -14.05 16.49 -5.58
N ALA A 8 -12.97 16.25 -4.83
CA ALA A 8 -11.75 15.66 -5.34
C ALA A 8 -12.06 14.25 -5.91
N PRO A 9 -11.35 13.79 -6.97
CA PRO A 9 -11.58 12.46 -7.52
C PRO A 9 -11.34 11.39 -6.44
N VAL A 10 -12.32 10.50 -6.25
CA VAL A 10 -12.22 9.39 -5.30
C VAL A 10 -11.12 8.44 -5.75
N ILE A 11 -10.07 8.31 -4.95
CA ILE A 11 -8.92 7.44 -5.26
C ILE A 11 -9.17 6.04 -4.68
N GLU A 12 -9.26 5.02 -5.53
CA GLU A 12 -9.32 3.61 -5.10
C GLU A 12 -7.92 2.99 -5.10
N ARG A 13 -7.41 2.51 -3.95
CA ARG A 13 -6.11 1.81 -3.83
C ARG A 13 -6.25 0.40 -3.28
N ASP A 14 -5.71 -0.54 -4.04
CA ASP A 14 -5.52 -1.94 -3.68
C ASP A 14 -4.22 -2.17 -2.89
N LEU A 15 -3.94 -3.41 -2.48
CA LEU A 15 -2.70 -3.77 -1.80
C LEU A 15 -1.57 -3.98 -2.80
N PHE A 16 -0.38 -3.43 -2.52
CA PHE A 16 0.81 -3.65 -3.34
C PHE A 16 1.72 -4.70 -2.70
N ILE A 17 1.63 -5.94 -3.16
CA ILE A 17 2.35 -7.09 -2.59
C ILE A 17 3.12 -7.79 -3.71
N GLY A 18 4.43 -7.98 -3.51
CA GLY A 18 5.22 -8.75 -4.46
C GLY A 18 5.44 -8.08 -5.82
N ASN A 19 5.40 -6.73 -5.90
CA ASN A 19 5.48 -5.95 -7.15
C ASN A 19 4.20 -6.02 -8.00
N GLU A 20 3.07 -6.32 -7.38
CA GLU A 20 1.77 -6.38 -8.02
C GLU A 20 0.71 -5.69 -7.16
N TRP A 21 -0.24 -5.03 -7.82
CA TRP A 21 -1.47 -4.56 -7.19
C TRP A 21 -2.48 -5.70 -7.14
N ARG A 22 -3.04 -5.95 -5.96
CA ARG A 22 -4.04 -7.00 -5.74
C ARG A 22 -5.09 -6.56 -4.73
N PRO A 23 -6.34 -7.01 -4.87
CA PRO A 23 -7.35 -6.76 -3.84
C PRO A 23 -6.94 -7.41 -2.52
N SER A 24 -7.50 -6.95 -1.40
CA SER A 24 -7.35 -7.65 -0.13
C SER A 24 -7.93 -9.06 -0.22
N ALA A 25 -7.26 -10.03 0.43
CA ALA A 25 -7.73 -11.41 0.51
C ALA A 25 -9.15 -11.54 1.06
N ASP A 26 -9.58 -10.62 1.94
CA ASP A 26 -10.92 -10.62 2.53
C ASP A 26 -11.95 -9.82 1.71
N GLY A 27 -11.55 -9.21 0.58
CA GLY A 27 -12.43 -8.43 -0.30
C GLY A 27 -13.01 -7.16 0.32
N ARG A 28 -12.50 -6.74 1.49
CA ARG A 28 -12.97 -5.55 2.20
C ARG A 28 -12.40 -4.29 1.55
N SER A 29 -13.17 -3.21 1.60
CA SER A 29 -12.76 -1.86 1.19
C SER A 29 -13.27 -0.85 2.23
N GLN A 30 -12.43 0.11 2.58
CA GLN A 30 -12.70 1.12 3.60
C GLN A 30 -12.63 2.51 2.98
N SER A 31 -13.66 3.32 3.22
CA SER A 31 -13.70 4.72 2.82
C SER A 31 -12.72 5.57 3.65
N LEU A 32 -11.95 6.40 2.95
CA LEU A 32 -11.13 7.45 3.52
C LEU A 32 -11.94 8.74 3.56
N VAL A 33 -12.16 9.25 4.76
CA VAL A 33 -12.96 10.45 5.02
C VAL A 33 -12.04 11.60 5.40
N ASN A 34 -12.28 12.78 4.82
CA ASN A 34 -11.55 13.99 5.16
C ASN A 34 -11.99 14.50 6.54
N PRO A 35 -11.09 14.62 7.54
CA PRO A 35 -11.47 15.07 8.87
C PRO A 35 -11.93 16.53 8.93
N ALA A 36 -11.65 17.35 7.90
CA ALA A 36 -12.03 18.76 7.85
C ALA A 36 -13.40 19.00 7.19
N THR A 37 -13.83 18.12 6.27
CA THR A 37 -15.09 18.29 5.50
C THR A 37 -16.07 17.15 5.70
N GLU A 38 -15.67 16.07 6.37
CA GLU A 38 -16.43 14.81 6.54
C GLU A 38 -16.81 14.11 5.22
N GLU A 39 -16.19 14.50 4.10
CA GLU A 39 -16.45 13.92 2.78
C GLU A 39 -15.51 12.75 2.47
N GLU A 40 -16.02 11.73 1.78
CA GLU A 40 -15.21 10.62 1.27
C GLU A 40 -14.35 11.09 0.10
N PHE A 41 -13.03 10.90 0.20
CA PHE A 41 -12.08 11.27 -0.85
C PHE A 41 -11.34 10.07 -1.45
N GLY A 42 -11.52 8.88 -0.91
CA GLY A 42 -10.86 7.68 -1.41
C GLY A 42 -11.37 6.40 -0.78
N ARG A 43 -10.94 5.26 -1.34
CA ARG A 43 -11.17 3.93 -0.80
C ARG A 43 -9.88 3.13 -0.79
N VAL A 44 -9.64 2.43 0.31
CA VAL A 44 -8.46 1.56 0.47
C VAL A 44 -8.91 0.16 0.87
N ALA A 45 -8.27 -0.86 0.31
CA ALA A 45 -8.46 -2.23 0.79
C ALA A 45 -7.65 -2.44 2.08
N PRO A 46 -8.28 -2.60 3.27
CA PRO A 46 -7.53 -2.90 4.50
C PRO A 46 -6.88 -4.29 4.39
N ALA A 47 -5.59 -4.37 4.71
CA ALA A 47 -4.86 -5.64 4.70
C ALA A 47 -5.36 -6.58 5.80
N SER A 48 -5.66 -7.82 5.40
CA SER A 48 -5.92 -8.94 6.31
C SER A 48 -4.62 -9.56 6.82
N SER A 49 -4.70 -10.47 7.79
CA SER A 49 -3.54 -11.26 8.20
C SER A 49 -2.97 -12.10 7.04
N ALA A 50 -3.83 -12.61 6.15
CA ALA A 50 -3.39 -13.37 4.97
C ALA A 50 -2.59 -12.49 3.99
N ASP A 51 -2.98 -11.23 3.83
CA ASP A 51 -2.25 -10.27 3.00
C ASP A 51 -0.86 -9.97 3.59
N VAL A 52 -0.78 -9.85 4.92
CA VAL A 52 0.49 -9.67 5.64
C VAL A 52 1.41 -10.88 5.43
N ASP A 53 0.90 -12.09 5.58
CA ASP A 53 1.68 -13.31 5.36
C ASP A 53 2.18 -13.39 3.91
N ALA A 54 1.32 -13.08 2.92
CA ALA A 54 1.71 -13.03 1.52
C ALA A 54 2.82 -11.99 1.25
N ALA A 55 2.75 -10.83 1.88
CA ALA A 55 3.78 -9.79 1.79
C ALA A 55 5.12 -10.25 2.38
N VAL A 56 5.09 -10.91 3.54
CA VAL A 56 6.30 -11.46 4.17
C VAL A 56 6.92 -12.55 3.31
N GLN A 57 6.12 -13.45 2.74
CA GLN A 57 6.64 -14.49 1.84
C GLN A 57 7.26 -13.90 0.57
N ALA A 58 6.60 -12.91 -0.05
CA ALA A 58 7.14 -12.23 -1.22
C ALA A 58 8.45 -11.49 -0.92
N ALA A 59 8.55 -10.85 0.26
CA ALA A 59 9.78 -10.20 0.70
C ALA A 59 10.91 -11.19 0.93
N ARG A 60 10.63 -12.34 1.56
CA ARG A 60 11.61 -13.43 1.78
C ARG A 60 12.15 -13.98 0.46
N GLN A 61 11.31 -14.15 -0.54
CA GLN A 61 11.73 -14.64 -1.86
C GLN A 61 12.63 -13.66 -2.60
N ARG A 62 12.46 -12.34 -2.37
CA ARG A 62 13.28 -11.30 -2.99
C ARG A 62 14.49 -10.88 -2.17
N GLN A 63 14.64 -11.40 -0.95
CA GLN A 63 15.74 -10.98 -0.10
C GLN A 63 17.06 -11.40 -0.75
N PRO A 64 17.96 -10.45 -1.06
CA PRO A 64 19.24 -10.79 -1.65
C PRO A 64 20.08 -11.58 -0.64
N SER A 65 20.89 -12.51 -1.16
CA SER A 65 21.89 -13.18 -0.32
C SER A 65 22.87 -12.13 0.23
N PRO A 66 23.35 -12.32 1.47
CA PRO A 66 24.33 -11.40 2.04
C PRO A 66 25.56 -11.31 1.11
N PRO A 67 26.11 -10.11 0.89
CA PRO A 67 27.24 -9.95 0.01
C PRO A 67 28.45 -10.70 0.57
N SER A 68 29.23 -11.34 -0.30
CA SER A 68 30.44 -12.09 0.06
C SER A 68 31.57 -11.22 0.61
N LYS A 69 31.48 -9.91 0.41
CA LYS A 69 32.38 -8.89 0.98
C LYS A 69 31.54 -7.92 1.81
N PRO A 70 32.08 -7.41 2.93
CA PRO A 70 31.37 -6.42 3.73
C PRO A 70 31.06 -5.19 2.86
N ALA A 71 29.80 -4.76 2.86
CA ALA A 71 29.41 -3.54 2.22
C ALA A 71 30.14 -2.36 2.88
N THR A 72 30.60 -1.39 2.08
CA THR A 72 31.05 -0.11 2.62
C THR A 72 29.88 0.60 3.32
N PRO A 73 30.13 1.42 4.35
CA PRO A 73 29.06 1.99 5.18
C PRO A 73 28.08 2.93 4.45
N TRP A 74 28.37 3.31 3.20
CA TRP A 74 27.50 4.13 2.35
C TRP A 74 26.86 3.35 1.19
N ALA A 75 27.20 2.07 1.01
CA ALA A 75 26.60 1.23 -0.02
C ALA A 75 25.19 0.80 0.39
N ARG A 76 24.22 0.93 -0.54
CA ARG A 76 22.92 0.28 -0.43
C ARG A 76 23.03 -1.06 -1.18
N PRO A 77 23.12 -2.20 -0.49
CA PRO A 77 23.16 -3.49 -1.19
C PRO A 77 21.88 -3.66 -2.01
N SER A 78 22.06 -4.07 -3.27
CA SER A 78 21.01 -4.42 -4.22
C SER A 78 20.29 -5.70 -3.83
#